data_AF-A0A672TFW9-F1
#
_entry.id   AF-A0A672TFW9-F1
#
_cell.length_a   1.000
_cell.length_b   1.000
_cell.length_c   1.000
_cell.angle_alpha   90.00
_cell.angle_beta   90.00
_cell.angle_gamma   90.00
#
_symmetry.space_group_name_H-M   'P 1'
#
loop_
_entity.id
_entity.type
_entity.pdbx_description
1 polymer ?
#
loop_
_entity_poly.entity_id
_entity_poly.type
_entity_poly.pdbx_seq_one_letter_code
_entity_poly.pdbx_strand_id
1 'polypeptide(L)'
;MLFELEKMIVNISAVIENIEDNIIDAIQALQIEVYSLSQVVLQNHMALDLLLASQGDVCTVINTSCCTYIDQSGRISTDLDANIIISSWKSYEYA
;
A
#
# COMPACT_ATOMS: atom_id res chain seq x y z
N MET A 1 -30.84 9.70 29.23
CA MET A 1 -30.28 8.36 28.92
C MET A 1 -30.11 8.18 27.42
N LEU A 2 -31.17 8.35 26.61
CA LEU A 2 -31.09 8.26 25.14
C LEU A 2 -30.12 9.28 24.51
N PHE A 3 -30.19 10.54 24.91
CA PHE A 3 -29.33 11.61 24.39
C PHE A 3 -27.82 11.39 24.59
N GLU A 4 -27.44 10.80 25.73
CA GLU A 4 -26.02 10.50 26.01
C GLU A 4 -25.53 9.31 25.18
N LEU A 5 -26.41 8.36 24.88
CA LEU A 5 -26.11 7.24 23.97
C LEU A 5 -25.91 7.74 22.53
N GLU A 6 -26.77 8.66 22.05
CA GLU A 6 -26.64 9.27 20.73
C GLU A 6 -25.30 10.01 20.57
N LYS A 7 -24.91 10.81 21.57
CA LYS A 7 -23.59 11.47 21.58
C LYS A 7 -22.44 10.48 21.53
N MET A 8 -22.54 9.39 22.29
CA MET A 8 -21.50 8.37 22.32
C MET A 8 -21.35 7.70 20.95
N ILE A 9 -22.47 7.40 20.28
CA ILE A 9 -22.48 6.84 18.93
C ILE A 9 -21.80 7.79 17.94
N VAL A 10 -22.16 9.08 17.95
CA VAL A 10 -21.54 10.07 17.04
C VAL A 10 -20.04 10.19 17.29
N ASN A 11 -19.61 10.22 18.55
CA ASN A 11 -18.19 10.29 18.89
C ASN A 11 -17.42 9.06 18.42
N ILE A 12 -18.00 7.86 18.55
CA ILE A 12 -17.39 6.62 18.05
C ILE A 12 -17.31 6.63 16.52
N SER A 13 -18.37 7.07 15.82
CA SER A 13 -18.35 7.17 14.36
C SER A 13 -17.24 8.08 13.84
N ALA A 14 -17.07 9.26 14.45
CA ALA A 14 -16.01 10.19 14.08
C ALA A 14 -14.61 9.62 14.32
N VAL A 15 -14.43 8.85 15.41
CA VAL A 15 -13.16 8.17 15.68
C VAL A 15 -12.87 7.09 14.62
N ILE A 16 -13.87 6.35 14.18
CA ILE A 16 -13.71 5.33 13.14
C ILE A 16 -13.30 5.96 11.81
N GLU A 17 -13.92 7.07 11.43
CA GLU A 17 -13.59 7.79 10.19
C GLU A 17 -12.14 8.30 10.20
N ASN A 18 -11.70 8.88 11.32
CA ASN A 18 -10.31 9.31 11.47
C ASN A 18 -9.32 8.13 11.41
N ILE A 19 -9.68 6.97 11.99
CA ILE A 19 -8.85 5.77 11.90
C ILE A 19 -8.74 5.29 10.44
N GLU A 20 -9.84 5.32 9.69
CA GLU A 20 -9.87 4.95 8.27
C GLU A 20 -8.93 5.84 7.44
N ASP A 21 -9.04 7.16 7.57
CA ASP A 21 -8.19 8.12 6.86
C ASP A 21 -6.69 7.90 7.17
N ASN A 22 -6.34 7.76 8.45
CA ASN A 22 -4.95 7.52 8.85
C ASN A 22 -4.39 6.20 8.29
N ILE A 23 -5.23 5.16 8.19
CA ILE A 23 -4.81 3.87 7.62
C ILE A 23 -4.58 4.01 6.12
N ILE A 24 -5.47 4.72 5.40
CA ILE A 24 -5.32 4.98 3.97
C ILE A 24 -4.00 5.73 3.72
N ASP A 25 -3.77 6.82 4.44
CA ASP A 25 -2.54 7.63 4.32
C ASP A 25 -1.29 6.79 4.59
N ALA A 26 -1.30 5.97 5.65
CA ALA A 26 -0.17 5.11 5.99
C ALA A 26 0.11 4.07 4.90
N ILE A 27 -0.93 3.44 4.33
CA ILE A 27 -0.77 2.46 3.24
C ILE A 27 -0.23 3.14 1.98
N GLN A 28 -0.72 4.34 1.64
CA GLN A 28 -0.21 5.10 0.50
C GLN A 28 1.27 5.46 0.67
N ALA A 29 1.67 5.93 1.85
CA ALA A 29 3.07 6.22 2.15
C ALA A 29 3.96 4.97 2.00
N LEU A 30 3.53 3.84 2.57
CA LEU A 30 4.25 2.57 2.43
C LEU A 30 4.34 2.10 0.98
N GLN A 31 3.28 2.27 0.19
CA GLN A 31 3.29 1.92 -1.24
C GLN A 31 4.34 2.73 -2.02
N ILE A 32 4.49 4.02 -1.69
CA ILE A 32 5.51 4.88 -2.30
C ILE A 32 6.91 4.42 -1.91
N GLU A 33 7.15 4.12 -0.63
CA GLU A 33 8.44 3.62 -0.15
C GLU A 33 8.83 2.29 -0.78
N VAL A 34 7.90 1.32 -0.83
CA VAL A 34 8.13 0.01 -1.46
C VAL A 34 8.41 0.15 -2.95
N TYR A 35 7.66 1.01 -3.64
CA TYR A 35 7.90 1.29 -5.05
C TYR A 35 9.30 1.87 -5.27
N SER A 36 9.69 2.89 -4.49
CA SER A 36 11.02 3.50 -4.58
C SER A 36 12.12 2.47 -4.32
N LEU A 37 11.98 1.66 -3.27
CA LEU A 37 12.94 0.61 -2.93
C LEU A 37 13.05 -0.45 -4.04
N SER A 38 11.92 -0.84 -4.65
CA SER A 38 11.90 -1.81 -5.75
C SER A 38 12.76 -1.37 -6.93
N GLN A 39 12.78 -0.06 -7.25
CA GLN A 39 13.60 0.47 -8.35
C GLN A 39 15.09 0.31 -8.05
N VAL A 40 15.51 0.59 -6.82
CA VAL A 40 16.90 0.42 -6.37
C VAL A 40 17.29 -1.05 -6.38
N VAL A 41 16.43 -1.95 -5.89
CA VAL A 41 16.69 -3.39 -5.87
C VAL A 41 16.80 -3.96 -7.29
N LEU A 42 15.90 -3.58 -8.20
CA LEU A 42 15.96 -4.00 -9.60
C LEU A 42 17.23 -3.48 -10.30
N GLN A 43 17.63 -2.23 -10.03
CA GLN A 43 18.87 -1.68 -10.56
C GLN A 43 20.10 -2.43 -10.02
N ASN A 44 20.12 -2.76 -8.73
CA ASN A 44 21.20 -3.56 -8.14
C ASN A 44 21.26 -4.97 -8.74
N HIS A 45 20.11 -5.60 -8.99
CA HIS A 45 20.02 -6.91 -9.64
C HIS A 45 20.62 -6.87 -11.04
N MET A 46 20.22 -5.89 -11.88
CA MET A 46 20.78 -5.69 -13.22
C MET A 46 22.29 -5.42 -13.19
N ALA A 47 22.77 -4.61 -12.24
CA ALA A 47 24.19 -4.33 -12.09
C ALA A 47 24.98 -5.60 -11.72
N LEU A 48 24.44 -6.43 -10.84
CA LEU A 48 25.04 -7.72 -10.48
C LEU A 48 25.06 -8.68 -11.67
N ASP A 49 23.98 -8.78 -12.44
CA ASP A 49 23.94 -9.60 -13.65
C ASP A 49 24.98 -9.16 -14.68
N LEU A 50 25.17 -7.85 -14.85
CA LEU A 50 26.22 -7.33 -15.73
C LEU A 50 27.62 -7.68 -15.23
N LEU A 51 27.88 -7.53 -13.93
CA LEU A 51 29.18 -7.85 -13.31
C LEU A 51 29.48 -9.35 -13.36
N LEU A 52 28.44 -10.19 -13.31
CA LEU A 52 28.54 -11.64 -13.25
C LEU A 52 28.36 -12.31 -14.62
N ALA A 53 28.18 -11.56 -15.70
CA ALA A 53 27.82 -12.07 -17.02
C ALA A 53 28.69 -13.25 -17.53
N SER A 54 29.97 -13.31 -17.17
CA SER A 54 30.86 -14.43 -17.54
C SER A 54 30.66 -15.71 -16.71
N GLN A 55 30.03 -15.59 -15.54
CA GLN A 55 29.72 -16.66 -14.60
C GLN A 55 28.23 -17.06 -14.66
N GLY A 56 27.42 -16.35 -15.44
CA GLY A 56 25.97 -16.51 -15.54
C GLY A 56 25.25 -15.21 -15.15
N ASP A 57 24.13 -15.35 -14.47
CA ASP A 57 23.42 -14.27 -13.79
C ASP A 57 23.63 -14.37 -12.27
N VAL A 58 23.14 -13.39 -11.51
CA VAL A 58 23.28 -13.40 -10.05
C VAL A 58 22.66 -14.65 -9.43
N CYS A 59 21.54 -15.14 -10.00
CA CYS A 59 20.81 -16.30 -9.54
C CYS A 59 21.58 -17.62 -9.75
N THR A 60 22.27 -17.75 -10.88
CA THR A 60 23.17 -18.87 -11.20
C THR A 60 24.35 -18.90 -10.25
N VAL A 61 24.98 -17.74 -10.00
CA VAL A 61 26.17 -17.64 -9.14
C VAL A 61 25.85 -17.99 -7.69
N ILE A 62 24.70 -17.55 -7.16
CA ILE A 62 24.27 -17.91 -5.80
C ILE A 62 23.67 -19.32 -5.70
N ASN A 63 23.47 -19.99 -6.84
CA ASN A 63 22.90 -21.34 -6.96
C ASN A 63 21.52 -21.47 -6.29
N THR A 64 20.62 -20.52 -6.56
CA THR A 64 19.22 -20.55 -6.10
C THR A 64 18.26 -20.31 -7.26
N SER A 65 16.97 -20.64 -7.07
CA SER A 65 15.92 -20.18 -7.99
C SER A 65 15.90 -18.65 -8.02
N CYS A 66 15.70 -18.08 -9.22
CA CYS A 66 15.66 -16.63 -9.36
C CYS A 66 14.34 -16.03 -8.85
N CYS A 67 14.42 -14.87 -8.23
CA CYS A 67 13.27 -14.14 -7.69
C CYS A 67 13.05 -12.85 -8.48
N THR A 68 11.79 -12.47 -8.67
CA THR A 68 11.42 -11.20 -9.31
C THR A 68 10.48 -10.40 -8.41
N TYR A 69 10.58 -9.07 -8.51
CA TYR A 69 9.61 -8.17 -7.89
C TYR A 69 8.31 -8.19 -8.69
N ILE A 70 7.19 -8.34 -7.99
CA ILE A 70 5.84 -8.24 -8.57
C ILE A 70 5.19 -6.97 -8.06
N ASP A 71 4.93 -6.03 -8.97
CA ASP A 71 4.26 -4.78 -8.61
C ASP A 71 2.76 -5.02 -8.36
N GLN A 72 2.31 -4.66 -7.16
CA GLN A 72 0.90 -4.74 -6.73
C GLN A 72 0.27 -3.35 -6.56
N SER A 73 0.95 -2.28 -6.96
CA SER A 73 0.49 -0.89 -6.84
C SER A 73 -0.93 -0.68 -7.38
N GLY A 74 -1.27 -1.28 -8.53
CA GLY A 74 -2.61 -1.17 -9.13
C GLY A 74 -3.71 -1.83 -8.29
N ARG A 75 -3.43 -2.98 -7.68
CA ARG A 75 -4.37 -3.64 -6.75
C ARG A 75 -4.55 -2.81 -5.49
N ILE A 76 -3.45 -2.33 -4.90
CA ILE A 76 -3.48 -1.53 -3.68
C ILE A 76 -4.24 -0.22 -3.92
N SER A 77 -4.04 0.43 -5.06
CA SER A 77 -4.81 1.62 -5.44
C SER A 77 -6.30 1.32 -5.55
N THR A 78 -6.67 0.19 -6.19
CA THR A 78 -8.07 -0.24 -6.31
C THR A 78 -8.72 -0.50 -4.94
N ASP A 79 -7.98 -1.17 -4.04
CA ASP A 79 -8.47 -1.51 -2.70
C ASP A 79 -8.66 -0.25 -1.81
N LEU A 80 -7.83 0.78 -2.02
CA LEU A 80 -7.96 2.07 -1.31
C LEU A 80 -9.06 2.96 -1.89
N ASP A 81 -9.21 3.02 -3.21
CA ASP A 81 -10.23 3.82 -3.90
C ASP A 81 -11.66 3.34 -3.60
N ALA A 82 -11.85 2.03 -3.39
CA ALA A 82 -13.13 1.46 -3.00
C ALA A 82 -13.65 2.00 -1.65
N ASN A 83 -12.76 2.41 -0.74
CA ASN A 83 -13.12 3.00 0.55
C ASN A 83 -13.48 4.49 0.44
N ILE A 84 -12.82 5.24 -0.46
CA ILE A 84 -13.14 6.66 -0.75
C ILE A 84 -14.54 6.82 -1.34
N ILE A 85 -15.00 5.84 -2.12
CA ILE A 85 -16.36 5.86 -2.67
C ILE A 85 -17.37 5.80 -1.51
N ILE A 86 -17.17 4.96 -0.48
CA ILE A 86 -18.07 4.83 0.68
C ILE A 86 -18.13 6.13 1.50
N SER A 87 -16.99 6.78 1.77
CA SER A 87 -16.95 8.07 2.48
C SER A 87 -17.59 9.20 1.66
N SER A 88 -17.43 9.18 0.34
CA SER A 88 -18.07 10.14 -0.57
C SER A 88 -19.60 9.98 -0.57
N TRP A 89 -20.15 8.76 -0.61
CA TRP A 89 -21.60 8.52 -0.53
C TRP A 89 -22.20 9.04 0.77
N LYS A 90 -21.51 8.91 1.92
CA LYS A 90 -21.97 9.46 3.20
C LYS A 90 -22.11 10.99 3.16
N SER A 91 -21.19 11.70 2.50
CA SER A 91 -21.28 13.17 2.39
C SER A 91 -22.55 13.66 1.66
N TYR A 92 -23.07 12.85 0.73
CA TYR A 92 -24.30 13.15 -0.01
C TYR A 92 -25.58 12.76 0.74
N GLU A 93 -25.50 11.90 1.75
CA GLU A 93 -26.66 11.43 2.52
C GLU A 93 -26.96 12.32 3.74
N TYR A 94 -26.02 13.19 4.12
CA TYR A 94 -26.17 14.19 5.19
C TYR A 94 -26.28 15.65 4.68
N ALA A 95 -26.54 15.86 3.38
CA ALA A 95 -26.76 17.17 2.76
C ALA A 95 -28.24 17.41 2.43
#